data_AF-A0A838IS57-F1
#
_entry.id   AF-A0A838IS57-F1
#
_cell.length_a   1.000
_cell.length_b   1.000
_cell.length_c   1.000
_cell.angle_alpha   90.00
_cell.angle_beta   90.00
_cell.angle_gamma   90.00
#
_symmetry.space_group_name_H-M   'P 1'
#
loop_
_entity.id
_entity.type
_entity.pdbx_description
1 polymer ?
#
loop_
_entity_poly.entity_id
_entity_poly.type
_entity_poly.pdbx_seq_one_letter_code
_entity_poly.pdbx_strand_id
1 'polypeptide(L)'
;MRGRLHSLDRPVTWVALAGFMGTGKSRIGWELSRRLQLTFIDTDRVIERVSCMRVSEIFELYGEQVFRDYEAEIVRRCTRLD
;
A
#
# COMPACT_ATOMS: atom_id res chain seq x y z
N MET A 1 -4.73 10.73 -36.10
CA MET A 1 -5.28 11.43 -34.92
C MET A 1 -5.27 10.48 -33.73
N ARG A 2 -4.27 10.57 -32.85
CA ARG A 2 -4.31 9.97 -31.52
C ARG A 2 -4.39 11.15 -30.55
N GLY A 3 -5.55 11.35 -29.94
CA GLY A 3 -5.75 12.38 -28.91
C GLY A 3 -4.72 12.15 -27.81
N ARG A 4 -3.85 13.13 -27.59
CA ARG A 4 -2.95 13.16 -26.45
C ARG A 4 -3.87 13.24 -25.23
N LEU A 5 -4.06 12.12 -24.51
CA LEU A 5 -4.78 12.14 -23.23
C LEU A 5 -4.15 13.27 -22.42
N HIS A 6 -4.98 14.20 -21.94
CA HIS A 6 -4.55 15.21 -20.99
C HIS A 6 -3.82 14.46 -19.86
N SER A 7 -2.52 14.70 -19.74
CA SER A 7 -1.79 14.31 -18.53
C SER A 7 -2.50 15.02 -17.40
N LEU A 8 -3.24 14.26 -16.60
CA LEU A 8 -3.77 14.77 -15.34
C LEU A 8 -2.54 15.21 -14.55
N ASP A 9 -2.49 16.48 -14.13
CA ASP A 9 -1.38 17.06 -13.37
C ASP A 9 -1.29 16.36 -12.01
N ARG A 10 -0.70 15.16 -11.99
CA ARG A 10 -0.32 14.47 -10.76
C ARG A 10 1.11 14.91 -10.41
N PRO A 11 1.33 15.57 -9.26
CA PRO A 11 2.67 16.02 -8.88
C PRO A 11 3.59 14.85 -8.48
N VAL A 12 3.03 13.65 -8.28
CA VAL A 12 3.74 12.47 -7.77
C VAL A 12 3.25 11.20 -8.46
N THR A 13 4.13 10.22 -8.56
CA THR A 13 3.80 8.90 -9.13
C THR A 13 3.38 7.87 -8.08
N TRP A 14 3.77 8.07 -6.82
CA TRP A 14 3.39 7.26 -5.66
C TRP A 14 3.42 8.10 -4.38
N VAL A 15 2.70 7.64 -3.36
CA VAL A 15 2.67 8.22 -2.01
C VAL A 15 2.66 7.08 -0.99
N ALA A 16 3.45 7.19 0.08
CA ALA A 16 3.40 6.28 1.22
C ALA A 16 2.91 7.04 2.47
N LEU A 17 2.00 6.41 3.24
CA LEU A 17 1.51 6.93 4.51
C LEU A 17 2.01 6.05 5.65
N ALA A 18 2.81 6.61 6.56
CA ALA A 18 3.35 5.92 7.73
C ALA A 18 2.77 6.50 9.03
N GLY A 19 2.73 5.68 10.09
CA GLY A 19 2.25 6.08 11.42
C GLY A 19 1.57 4.94 12.17
N PHE A 20 1.18 5.19 13.43
CA PHE A 20 0.59 4.17 14.31
C PHE A 20 -0.75 3.58 13.80
N MET A 21 -1.09 2.38 14.24
CA MET A 21 -2.39 1.74 13.99
C MET A 21 -3.54 2.63 14.50
N GLY A 22 -4.69 2.61 13.81
CA GLY A 22 -5.88 3.38 14.24
C GLY A 22 -5.85 4.88 13.95
N THR A 23 -4.74 5.44 13.46
CA THR A 23 -4.61 6.88 13.13
C THR A 23 -5.34 7.30 11.85
N GLY A 24 -6.07 6.39 11.19
CA GLY A 24 -6.88 6.69 10.01
C GLY A 24 -6.14 6.64 8.66
N LYS A 25 -4.91 6.12 8.62
CA LYS A 25 -4.08 6.02 7.40
C LYS A 25 -4.82 5.42 6.20
N SER A 26 -5.52 4.30 6.38
CA SER A 26 -6.25 3.65 5.28
C SER A 26 -7.37 4.54 4.73
N ARG A 27 -8.05 5.30 5.59
CA ARG A 27 -9.12 6.23 5.16
C ARG A 27 -8.54 7.42 4.38
N ILE A 28 -7.47 8.03 4.89
CA ILE A 28 -6.80 9.15 4.21
C ILE A 28 -6.15 8.70 2.91
N GLY A 29 -5.49 7.54 2.91
CA GLY A 29 -4.86 6.98 1.71
C GLY A 29 -5.86 6.68 0.60
N TRP A 30 -7.03 6.14 0.95
CA TRP A 30 -8.10 5.89 -0.02
C TRP A 30 -8.63 7.17 -0.65
N GLU A 31 -8.90 8.20 0.15
CA GLU A 31 -9.36 9.50 -0.36
C GLU A 31 -8.28 10.19 -1.20
N LEU A 32 -7.02 10.14 -0.75
CA LEU A 32 -5.88 10.70 -1.46
C LEU A 32 -5.66 10.03 -2.81
N SER A 33 -5.76 8.69 -2.88
CA SER A 33 -5.59 7.94 -4.13
C SER A 33 -6.62 8.34 -5.17
N ARG A 34 -7.88 8.59 -4.78
CA ARG A 34 -8.95 9.05 -5.68
C ARG A 34 -8.64 10.43 -6.25
N ARG A 35 -8.13 11.34 -5.42
CA ARG A 35 -7.77 12.71 -5.83
C ARG A 35 -6.55 12.76 -6.75
N LEU A 36 -5.55 11.91 -6.48
CA LEU A 36 -4.32 11.82 -7.26
C LEU A 36 -4.39 10.81 -8.40
N GLN A 37 -5.53 10.12 -8.56
CA GLN A 37 -5.73 9.03 -9.52
C GLN A 37 -4.64 7.95 -9.42
N LEU A 38 -4.25 7.63 -8.20
CA LEU A 38 -3.32 6.55 -7.88
C LEU A 38 -4.08 5.29 -7.47
N THR A 39 -3.45 4.15 -7.69
CA THR A 39 -3.89 2.88 -7.09
C THR A 39 -3.71 2.94 -5.58
N PHE A 40 -4.77 2.61 -4.84
CA PHE A 40 -4.70 2.46 -3.38
C PHE A 40 -4.22 1.06 -3.01
N ILE A 41 -3.19 0.99 -2.15
CA ILE A 41 -2.66 -0.26 -1.60
C ILE A 41 -2.60 -0.12 -0.08
N ASP A 42 -3.15 -1.11 0.62
CA ASP A 42 -3.01 -1.28 2.06
C ASP A 42 -2.12 -2.52 2.26
N THR A 43 -0.90 -2.31 2.79
CA THR A 43 0.14 -3.34 2.88
C THR A 43 -0.31 -4.51 3.73
N ASP A 44 -0.98 -4.25 4.85
CA ASP A 44 -1.48 -5.28 5.77
C ASP A 44 -2.47 -6.19 5.06
N ARG A 45 -3.42 -5.60 4.29
CA ARG A 45 -4.38 -6.39 3.49
C ARG A 45 -3.72 -7.20 2.39
N VAL A 46 -2.62 -6.72 1.81
CA VAL A 46 -1.86 -7.48 0.82
C VAL A 46 -1.16 -8.65 1.50
N ILE A 47 -0.51 -8.43 2.66
CA ILE A 47 0.10 -9.48 3.48
C ILE A 47 -0.93 -10.58 3.76
N GLU A 48 -2.10 -10.22 4.29
CA GLU A 48 -3.12 -11.21 4.66
C GLU A 48 -3.62 -12.04 3.48
N ARG A 49 -3.73 -11.42 2.30
CA ARG A 49 -4.14 -12.13 1.09
C ARG A 49 -3.08 -13.09 0.58
N VAL A 50 -1.79 -12.73 0.65
CA VAL A 50 -0.71 -13.57 0.11
C VAL A 50 -0.27 -14.66 1.09
N SER A 51 -0.35 -14.40 2.40
CA SER A 51 -0.03 -15.37 3.44
C SER A 51 -1.20 -16.31 3.74
N CYS A 52 -2.43 -15.95 3.36
CA CYS A 52 -3.66 -16.60 3.80
C CYS A 52 -3.83 -16.60 5.34
N MET A 53 -3.25 -15.64 6.03
CA MET A 53 -3.26 -15.50 7.49
C MET A 53 -3.51 -14.04 7.88
N ARG A 54 -4.26 -13.80 8.95
CA ARG A 54 -4.42 -12.46 9.52
C ARG A 54 -3.09 -11.94 10.03
N VAL A 55 -2.89 -10.62 10.02
CA VAL A 55 -1.68 -10.02 10.59
C VAL A 55 -1.48 -10.47 12.05
N SER A 56 -2.54 -10.51 12.85
CA SER A 56 -2.48 -11.01 14.23
C SER A 56 -1.94 -12.44 14.33
N GLU A 57 -2.36 -13.33 13.43
CA GLU A 57 -1.90 -14.73 13.40
C GLU A 57 -0.42 -14.82 13.03
N ILE A 58 0.06 -13.94 12.14
CA ILE A 58 1.48 -13.86 11.76
C ILE A 58 2.33 -13.43 12.96
N PHE A 59 1.89 -12.40 13.69
CA PHE A 59 2.58 -11.96 14.90
C PHE A 59 2.60 -13.05 15.98
N GLU A 60 1.48 -13.76 16.19
CA GLU A 60 1.36 -14.83 17.18
C GLU A 60 2.22 -16.06 16.86
N LEU A 61 2.24 -16.50 15.59
CA LEU A 61 2.89 -17.75 15.19
C LEU A 61 4.36 -17.57 14.79
N TYR A 62 4.71 -16.42 14.20
CA TYR A 62 6.04 -16.19 13.60
C TYR A 62 6.77 -14.96 14.16
N GLY A 63 6.09 -14.12 14.94
CA GLY A 63 6.67 -12.93 15.55
C GLY A 63 6.80 -11.73 14.60
N GLU A 64 7.17 -10.58 15.18
CA GLU A 64 7.22 -9.31 14.46
C GLU A 64 8.23 -9.32 13.30
N GLN A 65 9.40 -9.97 13.46
CA GLN A 65 10.44 -9.94 12.44
C GLN A 65 9.93 -10.50 11.10
N VAL A 66 9.19 -11.60 11.12
CA VAL A 66 8.63 -12.21 9.90
C VAL A 66 7.59 -11.30 9.25
N PHE A 67 6.77 -10.62 10.06
CA PHE A 67 5.85 -9.60 9.54
C PHE A 67 6.61 -8.45 8.85
N ARG A 68 7.72 -7.97 9.44
CA ARG A 68 8.55 -6.91 8.84
C ARG A 68 9.21 -7.35 7.54
N ASP A 69 9.59 -8.62 7.41
CA ASP A 69 10.14 -9.17 6.18
C ASP A 69 9.09 -9.18 5.06
N TYR A 70 7.84 -9.55 5.37
CA TYR A 70 6.71 -9.47 4.43
C TYR A 70 6.37 -8.03 4.04
N GLU A 71 6.33 -7.12 5.01
CA GLU A 71 6.08 -5.69 4.78
C GLU A 71 7.14 -5.11 3.82
N ALA A 72 8.42 -5.38 4.09
CA ALA A 72 9.51 -4.93 3.24
C ALA A 72 9.42 -5.48 1.81
N GLU A 73 9.02 -6.74 1.64
CA GLU A 73 8.84 -7.34 0.31
C GLU A 73 7.68 -6.72 -0.45
N ILE A 74 6.54 -6.50 0.20
CA ILE A 74 5.39 -5.87 -0.46
C ILE A 74 5.70 -4.43 -0.86
N VAL A 75 6.35 -3.66 0.02
CA VAL A 75 6.77 -2.29 -0.33
C VAL A 75 7.69 -2.32 -1.55
N ARG A 76 8.70 -3.19 -1.58
CA ARG A 76 9.58 -3.35 -2.76
C ARG A 76 8.82 -3.66 -4.04
N ARG A 77 7.78 -4.49 -3.97
CA ARG A 77 6.94 -4.83 -5.13
C ARG A 77 6.05 -3.67 -5.56
N CYS A 78 5.48 -2.92 -4.62
CA CYS A 78 4.59 -1.79 -4.91
C CYS A 78 5.33 -0.58 -5.48
N THR A 79 6.57 -0.32 -5.04
CA THR A 79 7.37 0.83 -5.50
C THR A 79 8.14 0.58 -6.78
N ARG A 80 8.16 -0.66 -7.30
CA ARG A 80 8.78 -1.05 -8.57
C ARG A 80 7.75 -1.30 -9.70
N LEU A 81 6.48 -0.96 -9.46
CA LEU A 81 5.49 -0.92 -10.53
C LEU A 81 5.79 0.31 -11.39
N ASP A 82 6.46 0.09 -12.53
CA ASP A 82 6.62 1.09 -13.59
C ASP A 82 5.25 1.46 -14.19
#